data_AF-A0A2T4ASM2-F1
#
_entry.id   AF-A0A2T4ASM2-F1
#
_cell.length_a   1.000
_cell.length_b   1.000
_cell.length_c   1.000
_cell.angle_alpha   90.00
_cell.angle_beta   90.00
_cell.angle_gamma   90.00
#
_symmetry.space_group_name_H-M   'P 1'
#
loop_
_entity.id
_entity.type
_entity.pdbx_description
1 polymer ?
#
loop_
_entity_poly.entity_id
_entity_poly.type
_entity_poly.pdbx_seq_one_letter_code
_entity_poly.pdbx_strand_id
1 'polypeptide(L)'
;MYAAGALTAKEVITTSWKREMASQKPKKAGGMAVIGLSAEEASPLLSAGIVVTCEDSPKSAIISGDAKEIQKPVEHTRESHSDIGARVLKVDKAYHSHHMSETGSEYHAMIQPQLEDKSPLKLSFFNVTGDKIKEHLHDLY
;
A
#
# COMPACT_ATOMS: atom_id res chain seq x y z
N MET A 1 8.64 -8.67 9.09
CA MET A 1 9.50 -9.63 8.35
C MET A 1 10.85 -9.86 9.03
N TYR A 2 11.68 -8.84 9.28
CA TYR A 2 12.97 -9.03 9.99
C TYR A 2 12.83 -9.66 11.39
N ALA A 3 12.01 -9.06 12.27
CA ALA A 3 11.80 -9.59 13.63
C ALA A 3 11.15 -10.98 13.67
N ALA A 4 10.47 -11.38 12.60
CA ALA A 4 9.88 -12.70 12.43
C ALA A 4 10.88 -13.73 11.87
N GLY A 5 12.10 -13.33 11.54
CA GLY A 5 13.13 -14.17 10.93
C GLY A 5 12.92 -14.45 9.44
N ALA A 6 11.93 -13.82 8.79
CA ALA A 6 11.62 -14.06 7.38
C ALA A 6 12.61 -13.38 6.41
N LEU A 7 13.25 -12.30 6.85
CA LEU A 7 14.26 -11.57 6.08
C LEU A 7 15.42 -11.19 7.00
N THR A 8 16.63 -11.18 6.49
CA THR A 8 17.81 -10.61 7.14
C THR A 8 17.75 -9.07 7.12
N ALA A 9 18.58 -8.43 7.95
CA ALA A 9 18.68 -6.96 7.94
C ALA A 9 19.13 -6.44 6.56
N LYS A 10 20.06 -7.14 5.90
CA LYS A 10 20.52 -6.81 4.54
C LYS A 10 19.36 -6.85 3.55
N GLU A 11 18.59 -7.94 3.52
CA GLU A 11 17.44 -8.08 2.63
C GLU A 11 16.38 -6.99 2.87
N VAL A 12 16.08 -6.66 4.13
CA VAL A 12 15.13 -5.58 4.45
C VAL A 12 15.61 -4.22 3.96
N ILE A 13 16.89 -3.89 4.19
CA ILE A 13 17.45 -2.61 3.72
C ILE A 13 17.46 -2.56 2.19
N THR A 14 17.92 -3.63 1.53
CA THR A 14 18.00 -3.70 0.07
C THR A 14 16.62 -3.61 -0.57
N THR A 15 15.64 -4.38 -0.11
CA THR A 15 14.26 -4.32 -0.63
C THR A 15 13.64 -2.94 -0.44
N SER A 16 13.80 -2.33 0.73
CA SER A 16 13.28 -0.99 1.02
C SER A 16 13.88 0.06 0.08
N TRP A 17 15.20 0.03 -0.12
CA TRP A 17 15.89 0.96 -1.00
C TRP A 17 15.51 0.75 -2.48
N LYS A 18 15.46 -0.50 -2.95
CA LYS A 18 15.05 -0.81 -4.33
C LYS A 18 13.60 -0.44 -4.62
N ARG A 19 12.71 -0.59 -3.62
CA ARG A 19 11.31 -0.17 -3.73
C ARG A 19 11.20 1.33 -3.98
N GLU A 20 11.94 2.12 -3.20
CA GLU A 20 11.98 3.57 -3.36
C GLU A 20 12.47 3.94 -4.76
N MET A 21 13.59 3.37 -5.19
CA MET A 21 14.18 3.61 -6.51
C MET A 21 13.23 3.24 -7.66
N ALA A 22 12.49 2.13 -7.56
CA ALA A 22 11.49 1.75 -8.55
C ALA A 22 10.29 2.72 -8.55
N SER A 23 9.82 3.12 -7.37
CA SER A 23 8.66 4.00 -7.21
C SER A 23 8.87 5.44 -7.69
N GLN A 24 10.11 5.84 -7.98
CA GLN A 24 10.42 7.15 -8.57
C GLN A 24 10.16 7.21 -10.09
N LYS A 25 9.98 6.07 -10.75
CA LYS A 25 9.86 5.95 -12.21
C LYS A 25 8.49 6.21 -12.84
N PRO A 26 7.33 6.00 -12.16
CA PRO A 26 6.04 6.31 -12.74
C PRO A 26 6.00 7.76 -13.21
N LYS A 27 5.52 7.96 -14.44
CA LYS A 27 5.43 9.31 -15.05
C LYS A 27 4.25 10.11 -14.51
N LYS A 28 3.24 9.42 -13.99
CA LYS A 28 2.01 10.02 -13.49
C LYS A 28 2.17 10.40 -12.02
N ALA A 29 1.79 11.63 -11.68
CA ALA A 29 1.74 12.07 -10.29
C ALA A 29 0.58 11.37 -9.56
N GLY A 30 0.91 10.66 -8.49
CA GLY A 30 -0.06 10.01 -7.61
C GLY A 30 -0.23 10.77 -6.31
N GLY A 31 -1.20 10.36 -5.51
CA GLY A 31 -1.40 10.89 -4.17
C GLY A 31 -2.20 9.92 -3.31
N MET A 32 -2.16 10.16 -2.00
CA MET A 32 -2.94 9.42 -1.03
C MET A 32 -3.61 10.37 -0.05
N ALA A 33 -4.74 9.97 0.50
CA ALA A 33 -5.44 10.72 1.54
C ALA A 33 -6.04 9.79 2.59
N VAL A 34 -6.20 10.31 3.80
CA VAL A 34 -6.95 9.67 4.88
C VAL A 34 -8.31 10.34 4.94
N ILE A 35 -9.36 9.52 4.98
CA ILE A 35 -10.74 9.95 5.15
C ILE A 35 -11.29 9.26 6.40
N GLY A 36 -11.84 10.03 7.33
CA GLY A 36 -12.46 9.53 8.56
C GLY A 36 -13.82 8.86 8.35
N LEU A 37 -13.97 8.09 7.28
CA LEU A 37 -15.12 7.30 6.91
C LEU A 37 -14.69 5.83 6.76
N SER A 38 -15.61 4.89 6.90
CA SER A 38 -15.35 3.49 6.54
C SER A 38 -15.06 3.35 5.04
N ALA A 39 -14.51 2.21 4.61
CA ALA A 39 -14.30 1.95 3.19
C ALA A 39 -15.62 1.95 2.41
N GLU A 40 -16.69 1.40 2.98
CA GLU A 40 -18.03 1.37 2.40
C GLU A 40 -18.62 2.77 2.27
N GLU A 41 -18.44 3.61 3.29
CA GLU A 41 -18.90 5.00 3.29
C GLU A 41 -18.10 5.88 2.32
N ALA A 42 -16.80 5.63 2.18
CA ALA A 42 -15.93 6.38 1.28
C ALA A 42 -16.09 5.98 -0.19
N SER A 43 -16.41 4.71 -0.48
CA SER A 43 -16.46 4.16 -1.85
C SER A 43 -17.38 4.94 -2.82
N PRO A 44 -18.59 5.39 -2.44
CA PRO A 44 -19.45 6.21 -3.29
C PRO A 44 -18.87 7.60 -3.62
N LEU A 45 -17.89 8.08 -2.84
CA LEU A 45 -17.28 9.40 -3.00
C LEU A 45 -16.08 9.38 -3.96
N LEU A 46 -15.61 8.18 -4.35
CA LEU A 46 -14.40 8.03 -5.14
C LEU A 46 -14.67 8.28 -6.62
N SER A 47 -13.85 9.15 -7.23
CA SER A 47 -13.83 9.29 -8.68
C SER A 47 -13.04 8.17 -9.34
N ALA A 48 -13.24 8.00 -10.65
CA ALA A 48 -12.52 7.02 -11.45
C ALA A 48 -10.99 7.20 -11.27
N GLY A 49 -10.29 6.11 -10.96
CA GLY A 49 -8.85 6.12 -10.74
C GLY A 49 -8.42 6.32 -9.28
N ILE A 50 -9.35 6.49 -8.35
CA ILE A 50 -9.09 6.41 -6.90
C ILE A 50 -9.57 5.06 -6.38
N VAL A 51 -8.77 4.44 -5.51
CA VAL A 51 -9.11 3.19 -4.83
C VAL A 51 -8.94 3.34 -3.32
N VAL A 52 -9.75 2.61 -2.55
CA VAL A 52 -9.45 2.38 -1.13
C VAL A 52 -8.29 1.42 -1.05
N THR A 53 -7.26 1.78 -0.28
CA THR A 53 -6.03 0.99 -0.12
C THR A 53 -6.01 0.17 1.15
N CYS A 54 -6.60 0.70 2.21
CA CYS A 54 -6.58 0.11 3.53
C CYS A 54 -7.69 0.74 4.38
N GLU A 55 -8.33 -0.08 5.19
CA GLU A 55 -9.06 0.38 6.36
C GLU A 55 -8.08 0.50 7.53
N ASP A 56 -7.73 1.72 7.88
CA ASP A 56 -6.89 2.03 9.03
C ASP A 56 -7.66 1.79 10.34
N SER A 57 -8.98 1.94 10.31
CA SER A 57 -9.92 1.55 11.35
C SER A 57 -11.34 1.41 10.78
N PRO A 58 -12.34 0.90 11.54
CA PRO A 58 -13.73 0.83 11.08
C PRO A 58 -14.34 2.17 10.64
N LYS A 59 -13.70 3.30 10.99
CA LYS A 59 -14.13 4.66 10.64
C LYS A 59 -13.00 5.49 10.01
N SER A 60 -12.01 4.84 9.41
CA SER A 60 -10.90 5.53 8.75
C SER A 60 -10.38 4.70 7.60
N ALA A 61 -10.48 5.23 6.39
CA ALA A 61 -9.99 4.62 5.18
C ALA A 61 -8.87 5.47 4.56
N ILE A 62 -7.88 4.78 3.99
CA ILE A 62 -6.82 5.41 3.20
C ILE A 62 -7.15 5.20 1.73
N ILE A 63 -7.25 6.29 0.98
CA ILE A 63 -7.48 6.28 -0.46
C ILE A 63 -6.20 6.64 -1.23
N SER A 64 -6.10 6.16 -2.46
CA SER A 64 -4.92 6.35 -3.31
C SER A 64 -5.31 6.39 -4.78
N GLY A 65 -4.64 7.24 -5.56
CA GLY A 65 -4.90 7.37 -6.98
C GLY A 65 -4.27 8.61 -7.58
N ASP A 66 -4.90 9.14 -8.64
CA ASP A 66 -4.41 10.31 -9.33
C ASP A 66 -4.35 11.55 -8.41
N ALA A 67 -3.22 12.25 -8.40
CA ALA A 67 -3.00 13.41 -7.53
C ALA A 67 -4.05 14.53 -7.72
N LYS A 68 -4.56 14.71 -8.95
CA LYS A 68 -5.60 15.71 -9.28
C LYS A 68 -6.98 15.31 -8.77
N GLU A 69 -7.21 14.02 -8.60
CA GLU A 69 -8.51 13.46 -8.24
C GLU A 69 -8.64 13.31 -6.72
N ILE A 70 -7.53 13.07 -6.01
CA ILE A 70 -7.50 12.81 -4.55
C ILE A 70 -8.12 13.93 -3.71
N GLN A 71 -8.10 15.16 -4.20
CA GLN A 71 -8.59 16.33 -3.49
C GLN A 71 -10.13 16.34 -3.39
N LYS A 72 -10.83 15.82 -4.41
CA LYS A 72 -12.30 15.84 -4.50
C LYS A 72 -12.99 15.13 -3.33
N PRO A 73 -12.67 13.86 -3.00
CA PRO A 73 -13.30 13.17 -1.87
C PRO A 73 -12.90 13.80 -0.52
N VAL A 74 -11.72 14.40 -0.42
CA VAL A 74 -11.28 15.11 0.80
C VAL A 74 -12.11 16.36 1.04
N GLU A 75 -12.30 17.20 0.01
CA GLU A 75 -13.13 18.40 0.08
C GLU A 75 -14.58 18.05 0.36
N HIS A 76 -15.13 17.09 -0.39
CA HIS A 76 -16.50 16.62 -0.17
C HIS A 76 -16.73 16.13 1.26
N THR A 77 -15.78 15.38 1.83
CA THR A 77 -15.93 14.91 3.22
C THR A 77 -15.96 16.08 4.20
N ARG A 78 -15.09 17.08 4.02
CA ARG A 78 -15.03 18.27 4.90
C ARG A 78 -16.28 19.14 4.79
N GLU A 79 -16.86 19.23 3.60
CA GLU A 79 -18.09 20.00 3.36
C GLU A 79 -19.34 19.30 3.92
N SER A 80 -19.44 17.99 3.72
CA SER A 80 -20.59 17.18 4.14
C SER A 80 -20.56 16.83 5.64
N HIS A 81 -19.37 16.76 6.25
CA HIS A 81 -19.18 16.35 7.64
C HIS A 81 -18.14 17.24 8.33
N SER A 82 -18.61 18.25 9.05
CA SER A 82 -17.74 19.23 9.72
C SER A 82 -16.95 18.64 10.90
N ASP A 83 -17.39 17.50 11.43
CA ASP A 83 -16.80 16.77 12.55
C ASP A 83 -15.85 15.64 12.09
N ILE A 84 -15.84 15.29 10.81
CA ILE A 84 -15.03 14.20 10.26
C ILE A 84 -13.73 14.72 9.63
N GLY A 85 -12.61 14.16 10.06
CA GLY A 85 -11.30 14.51 9.52
C GLY A 85 -11.06 13.90 8.14
N ALA A 86 -10.69 14.72 7.16
CA ALA A 86 -10.11 14.26 5.91
C ALA A 86 -8.86 15.08 5.57
N ARG A 87 -7.78 14.43 5.12
CA ARG A 87 -6.52 15.11 4.76
C ARG A 87 -5.73 14.36 3.70
N VAL A 88 -5.10 15.13 2.82
CA VAL A 88 -4.11 14.62 1.86
C VAL A 88 -2.79 14.32 2.60
N LEU A 89 -2.18 13.19 2.28
CA LEU A 89 -0.88 12.77 2.82
C LEU A 89 0.25 13.44 2.03
N LYS A 90 1.39 13.69 2.69
CA LYS A 90 2.59 14.27 2.07
C LYS A 90 3.37 13.20 1.30
N VAL A 91 2.73 12.61 0.29
CA VAL A 91 3.30 11.63 -0.63
C VAL A 91 2.88 11.98 -2.05
N ASP A 92 3.79 11.81 -3.00
CA ASP A 92 3.59 12.07 -4.44
C ASP A 92 3.35 10.78 -5.24
N LYS A 93 3.24 9.64 -4.53
CA LYS A 93 3.00 8.31 -5.08
C LYS A 93 1.66 7.78 -4.62
N ALA A 94 0.96 7.16 -5.55
CA ALA A 94 -0.28 6.44 -5.27
C ALA A 94 0.03 4.97 -4.93
N TYR A 95 0.61 4.72 -3.75
CA TYR A 95 0.88 3.35 -3.29
C TYR A 95 -0.41 2.55 -3.19
N HIS A 96 -0.33 1.22 -3.37
CA HIS A 96 -1.47 0.30 -3.36
C HIS A 96 -2.56 0.63 -4.40
N SER A 97 -2.23 1.39 -5.45
CA SER A 97 -3.11 1.65 -6.60
C SER A 97 -2.54 1.06 -7.88
N HIS A 98 -3.32 1.15 -8.96
CA HIS A 98 -2.90 0.78 -10.32
C HIS A 98 -1.61 1.49 -10.79
N HIS A 99 -1.23 2.63 -10.19
CA HIS A 99 0.04 3.30 -10.49
C HIS A 99 1.25 2.40 -10.21
N MET A 100 1.14 1.48 -9.25
CA MET A 100 2.26 0.59 -8.88
C MET A 100 2.50 -0.52 -9.91
N SER A 101 1.51 -0.81 -10.78
CA SER A 101 1.64 -1.81 -11.84
C SER A 101 2.74 -1.46 -12.84
N GLU A 102 3.02 -0.17 -13.08
CA GLU A 102 4.11 0.28 -13.95
C GLU A 102 5.50 -0.10 -13.43
N THR A 103 5.63 -0.24 -12.10
CA THR A 103 6.93 -0.45 -11.42
C THR A 103 7.11 -1.85 -10.85
N GLY A 104 6.05 -2.65 -10.79
CA GLY A 104 6.05 -3.95 -10.11
C GLY A 104 7.08 -4.92 -10.67
N SER A 105 7.09 -5.10 -12.00
CA SER A 105 8.01 -6.03 -12.67
C SER A 105 9.48 -5.63 -12.50
N GLU A 106 9.75 -4.32 -12.55
CA GLU A 106 11.10 -3.82 -12.37
C GLU A 106 11.58 -3.96 -10.92
N TYR A 107 10.73 -3.59 -9.95
CA TYR A 107 11.05 -3.78 -8.54
C TYR A 107 11.32 -5.26 -8.24
N HIS A 108 10.50 -6.17 -8.78
CA HIS A 108 10.69 -7.61 -8.65
C HIS A 108 12.06 -8.06 -9.20
N ALA A 109 12.42 -7.64 -10.42
CA ALA A 109 13.71 -7.95 -11.02
C ALA A 109 14.92 -7.42 -10.20
N MET A 110 14.76 -6.28 -9.52
CA MET A 110 15.81 -5.71 -8.67
C MET A 110 16.04 -6.48 -7.36
N ILE A 111 14.99 -7.08 -6.78
CA ILE A 111 15.07 -7.76 -5.48
C ILE A 111 15.27 -9.26 -5.60
N GLN A 112 14.81 -9.89 -6.67
CA GLN A 112 14.88 -11.35 -6.83
C GLN A 112 16.30 -11.93 -6.64
N PRO A 113 17.38 -11.30 -7.13
CA PRO A 113 18.75 -11.80 -6.90
C PRO A 113 19.28 -11.56 -5.48
N GLN A 114 18.56 -10.79 -4.66
CA GLN A 114 19.00 -10.35 -3.32
C GLN A 114 18.30 -11.11 -2.20
N LEU A 115 17.27 -11.91 -2.52
CA LEU A 115 16.46 -12.64 -1.55
C LEU A 115 16.87 -14.11 -1.53
N GLU A 116 17.07 -14.64 -0.34
CA GLU A 116 17.19 -16.08 -0.11
C GLU A 116 15.83 -16.66 0.26
N ASP A 117 15.49 -17.83 -0.27
CA ASP A 117 14.25 -18.49 0.06
C ASP A 117 14.33 -19.04 1.50
N LYS A 118 13.57 -18.43 2.41
CA LYS A 118 13.58 -18.74 3.85
C LYS A 118 12.17 -18.84 4.36
N SER A 119 11.87 -19.95 5.04
CA SER A 119 10.64 -20.08 5.80
C SER A 119 10.69 -19.16 7.03
N PRO A 120 9.62 -18.39 7.30
CA PRO A 120 9.55 -17.57 8.51
C PRO A 120 9.56 -18.47 9.75
N LEU A 121 10.51 -18.23 10.66
CA LEU A 121 10.68 -19.01 11.90
C LEU A 121 9.58 -18.74 12.96
N LYS A 122 8.68 -17.79 12.70
CA LYS A 122 7.58 -17.41 13.60
C LYS A 122 6.31 -17.10 12.81
N LEU A 123 5.18 -17.53 13.37
CA LEU A 123 3.83 -17.21 12.90
C LEU A 123 3.69 -15.69 12.72
N SER A 124 3.48 -15.27 11.48
CA SER A 124 3.39 -13.87 11.09
C SER A 124 2.04 -13.61 10.43
N PHE A 125 1.42 -12.49 10.79
CA PHE A 125 0.28 -11.94 10.05
C PHE A 125 0.81 -11.01 8.95
N PHE A 126 0.25 -11.12 7.76
CA PHE A 126 0.62 -10.27 6.63
C PHE A 126 -0.58 -9.46 6.17
N ASN A 127 -0.42 -8.12 6.13
CA ASN A 127 -1.47 -7.20 5.72
C ASN A 127 -1.89 -7.34 4.24
N VAL A 128 -1.12 -8.06 3.44
CA VAL A 128 -1.44 -8.32 2.02
C VAL A 128 -2.44 -9.46 1.88
N THR A 129 -2.28 -10.54 2.65
CA THR A 129 -3.15 -11.71 2.58
C THR A 129 -4.27 -11.68 3.61
N GLY A 130 -4.17 -10.86 4.65
CA GLY A 130 -5.10 -10.87 5.79
C GLY A 130 -4.96 -12.11 6.69
N ASP A 131 -4.34 -13.18 6.17
CA ASP A 131 -4.17 -14.46 6.84
C ASP A 131 -2.80 -14.64 7.50
N LYS A 132 -2.76 -15.57 8.47
CA LYS A 132 -1.52 -16.16 8.98
C LYS A 132 -1.00 -17.17 7.97
N ILE A 133 0.24 -17.02 7.53
CA ILE A 133 0.92 -18.11 6.81
C ILE A 133 1.41 -19.12 7.87
N LYS A 134 0.91 -20.35 7.80
CA LYS A 134 1.44 -21.48 8.60
C LYS A 134 2.73 -21.99 7.95
N GLU A 135 3.69 -22.43 8.75
CA GLU A 135 4.93 -23.04 8.27
C GLU A 135 4.66 -24.18 7.27
N HIS A 136 5.55 -24.28 6.28
CA HIS A 136 5.62 -25.25 5.18
C HIS A 136 4.67 -25.08 3.99
N LEU A 137 5.24 -24.53 2.90
CA LEU A 137 4.94 -24.94 1.53
C LEU A 137 6.25 -25.44 0.89
N HIS A 138 6.78 -26.54 1.41
CA HIS A 138 7.40 -27.53 0.52
C HIS A 138 6.26 -28.46 0.10
N ASP A 139 6.13 -28.67 -1.21
CA ASP A 139 5.08 -29.42 -1.91
C ASP A 139 3.97 -28.54 -2.50
N LEU A 140 4.27 -27.92 -3.65
CA LEU A 140 3.50 -27.98 -4.90
C LEU A 140 4.16 -27.04 -5.93
N TYR A 141 5.14 -27.58 -6.66
CA TYR A 141 5.41 -27.49 -8.11
C TYR A 141 6.87 -27.85 -8.39
#